data_AF-A0A533VMK1-F1
#
_entry.id   AF-A0A533VMK1-F1
#
_cell.length_a   1.000
_cell.length_b   1.000
_cell.length_c   1.000
_cell.angle_alpha   90.00
_cell.angle_beta   90.00
_cell.angle_gamma   90.00
#
_symmetry.space_group_name_H-M   'P 1'
#
loop_
_entity.id
_entity.type
_entity.pdbx_description
1 polymer ?
#
loop_
_entity_poly.entity_id
_entity_poly.type
_entity_poly.pdbx_seq_one_letter_code
_entity_poly.pdbx_strand_id
1 'polypeptide(L)'
;MQQRSIAVFENSIRSEGTRKTYRHALEKFKEYYKIKDFDSLLTIPDEKIQVMLEDYLFHLKKLVSPNSIPTIMAGIELFFLMNRRTIQTKILHKMYPFRVKITGSKAWTTQDVSRIIQFASSKRNRALIHFVASTGARIGAIE
;
A
#
# COMPACT_ATOMS: atom_id res chain seq x y z
N MET A 1 -7.52 24.26 -8.06
CA MET A 1 -7.85 24.42 -6.62
C MET A 1 -7.68 23.07 -5.95
N GLN A 2 -6.97 23.01 -4.82
CA GLN A 2 -6.90 21.78 -4.02
C GLN A 2 -8.26 21.54 -3.36
N GLN A 3 -8.88 20.39 -3.64
CA GLN A 3 -10.19 20.03 -3.13
C GLN A 3 -10.14 19.87 -1.61
N ARG A 4 -11.22 20.24 -0.90
CA ARG A 4 -11.25 20.15 0.56
C ARG A 4 -11.17 18.70 1.03
N SER A 5 -11.81 17.78 0.31
CA SER A 5 -11.83 16.36 0.64
C SER A 5 -10.44 15.72 0.67
N ILE A 6 -9.59 16.08 -0.30
CA ILE A 6 -8.22 15.57 -0.37
C ILE A 6 -7.34 16.22 0.68
N ALA A 7 -7.52 17.52 0.97
CA ALA A 7 -6.75 18.21 1.99
C ALA A 7 -6.97 17.61 3.39
N VAL A 8 -8.22 17.31 3.76
CA VAL A 8 -8.55 16.68 5.06
C VAL A 8 -7.94 15.28 5.16
N PHE A 9 -8.05 14.50 4.07
CA PHE A 9 -7.45 13.17 4.00
C PHE A 9 -5.93 13.19 4.15
N GLU A 10 -5.22 14.05 3.42
CA GLU A 10 -3.75 14.08 3.48
C GLU A 10 -3.21 14.56 4.83
N ASN A 11 -3.86 15.55 5.43
CA ASN A 11 -3.47 16.06 6.74
C ASN A 11 -3.72 15.04 7.87
N SER A 12 -4.55 14.01 7.64
CA SER A 12 -4.73 12.91 8.59
C SER A 12 -3.53 11.95 8.63
N ILE A 13 -2.68 11.95 7.59
CA ILE A 13 -1.59 10.99 7.41
C ILE A 13 -0.24 11.64 7.76
N ARG A 14 0.36 11.17 8.86
CA ARG A 14 1.64 11.69 9.36
C ARG A 14 2.84 11.32 8.49
N SER A 15 2.90 10.06 8.03
CA SER A 15 4.01 9.56 7.22
C SER A 15 3.85 9.95 5.75
N GLU A 16 4.87 10.55 5.15
CA GLU A 16 4.88 10.91 3.74
C GLU A 16 4.79 9.66 2.84
N GLY A 17 5.47 8.59 3.21
CA GLY A 17 5.41 7.31 2.48
C GLY A 17 3.99 6.74 2.45
N THR A 18 3.33 6.69 3.61
CA THR A 18 1.93 6.25 3.70
C THR A 18 1.00 7.15 2.89
N ARG A 19 1.23 8.48 2.92
CA ARG A 19 0.43 9.45 2.18
C ARG A 19 0.51 9.20 0.68
N LYS A 20 1.71 8.98 0.15
CA LYS A 20 1.94 8.63 -1.27
C LYS A 20 1.21 7.34 -1.65
N THR A 21 1.36 6.29 -0.86
CA THR A 21 0.71 5.00 -1.12
C THR A 21 -0.81 5.10 -1.11
N TYR A 22 -1.39 5.76 -0.10
CA TYR A 22 -2.85 5.85 0.04
C TYR A 22 -3.46 6.80 -0.99
N ARG A 23 -2.79 7.90 -1.32
CA ARG A 23 -3.19 8.79 -2.42
C ARG A 23 -3.22 8.05 -3.74
N HIS A 24 -2.20 7.25 -4.03
CA HIS A 24 -2.17 6.44 -5.25
C HIS A 24 -3.32 5.43 -5.31
N ALA A 25 -3.61 4.76 -4.18
CA ALA A 25 -4.74 3.84 -4.09
C ALA A 25 -6.09 4.54 -4.37
N LEU A 26 -6.28 5.74 -3.82
CA LEU A 26 -7.47 6.55 -4.03
C LEU A 26 -7.61 7.03 -5.49
N GLU A 27 -6.50 7.44 -6.11
CA GLU A 27 -6.46 7.83 -7.53
C GLU A 27 -6.87 6.66 -8.43
N LYS A 28 -6.37 5.45 -8.17
CA LYS A 28 -6.75 4.24 -8.92
C LYS A 28 -8.23 3.89 -8.78
N PHE A 29 -8.80 4.04 -7.59
CA PHE A 29 -10.23 3.87 -7.36
C PHE A 29 -11.07 4.88 -8.16
N LYS A 30 -10.65 6.15 -8.15
CA LYS A 30 -11.30 7.22 -8.91
C LYS A 30 -11.24 6.96 -10.42
N GLU A 31 -10.08 6.52 -10.93
CA GLU A 31 -9.87 6.14 -12.32
C GLU A 31 -10.77 4.98 -12.75
N TYR A 32 -10.90 3.95 -11.91
CA TYR A 32 -11.74 2.78 -12.19
C TYR A 32 -13.20 3.15 -12.45
N TYR A 33 -13.76 4.05 -11.63
CA TYR A 33 -15.12 4.55 -11.79
C TYR A 33 -15.24 5.77 -12.73
N LYS A 34 -14.14 6.21 -13.35
CA LYS A 34 -14.08 7.35 -14.27
C LYS A 34 -14.64 8.65 -13.68
N ILE A 35 -14.40 8.86 -12.38
CA ILE A 35 -14.86 10.05 -11.67
C ILE A 35 -13.82 11.16 -11.85
N LYS A 36 -14.27 12.38 -12.18
CA LYS A 36 -13.34 13.51 -12.41
C LYS A 36 -12.69 13.97 -11.09
N ASP A 37 -13.52 14.18 -10.07
CA ASP A 37 -13.15 14.88 -8.84
C ASP A 37 -13.35 14.02 -7.58
N PHE A 38 -12.53 14.24 -6.55
CA PHE A 38 -12.68 13.56 -5.26
C PHE A 38 -13.91 14.05 -4.49
N ASP A 39 -14.26 15.32 -4.62
CA ASP A 39 -15.49 15.86 -4.02
C ASP A 39 -16.75 15.20 -4.60
N SER A 40 -16.73 14.79 -5.88
CA SER A 40 -17.83 14.03 -6.49
C SER A 40 -17.99 12.61 -5.91
N LEU A 41 -16.94 12.02 -5.33
CA LEU A 41 -17.10 10.75 -4.59
C LEU A 41 -17.97 10.93 -3.34
N LEU A 42 -17.94 12.12 -2.74
CA LEU A 42 -18.71 12.43 -1.54
C LEU A 42 -20.17 12.82 -1.85
N THR A 43 -20.55 13.02 -3.10
CA THR A 43 -21.97 13.30 -3.45
C THR A 43 -22.77 12.02 -3.67
N ILE A 44 -22.10 10.89 -3.91
CA ILE A 44 -22.73 9.57 -4.11
C ILE A 44 -23.32 9.10 -2.78
N PRO A 45 -24.53 8.49 -2.74
CA PRO A 45 -25.10 7.89 -1.53
C PRO A 45 -24.22 6.78 -0.91
N ASP A 46 -24.26 6.64 0.42
CA ASP A 46 -23.45 5.66 1.16
C ASP A 46 -23.69 4.20 0.71
N GLU A 47 -24.94 3.83 0.45
CA GLU A 47 -25.29 2.50 -0.05
C GLU A 47 -24.60 2.18 -1.37
N LYS A 48 -24.55 3.17 -2.28
CA LYS A 48 -23.86 3.01 -3.57
C LYS A 48 -22.35 2.95 -3.39
N ILE A 49 -21.78 3.74 -2.48
CA ILE A 49 -20.35 3.68 -2.18
C ILE A 49 -19.97 2.31 -1.62
N GLN A 50 -20.79 1.72 -0.76
CA GLN A 50 -20.56 0.38 -0.22
C GLN A 50 -20.47 -0.67 -1.35
N VAL A 51 -21.45 -0.68 -2.26
CA VAL A 51 -21.43 -1.57 -3.44
C VAL A 51 -20.20 -1.31 -4.32
N MET A 52 -19.86 -0.03 -4.56
CA MET A 52 -18.68 0.32 -5.35
C MET A 52 -17.37 -0.18 -4.73
N LEU A 53 -17.26 -0.22 -3.40
CA LEU A 53 -16.09 -0.75 -2.71
C LEU A 53 -16.00 -2.27 -2.81
N GLU A 54 -17.14 -2.96 -2.73
CA GLU A 54 -17.23 -4.40 -2.89
C GLU A 54 -16.87 -4.83 -4.32
N ASP A 55 -17.43 -4.16 -5.32
CA ASP A 55 -17.11 -4.40 -6.73
C ASP A 55 -15.64 -4.13 -7.04
N TYR A 56 -15.09 -3.05 -6.49
CA TYR A 56 -13.68 -2.74 -6.64
C TYR A 56 -12.79 -3.77 -5.95
N LEU A 57 -13.18 -4.27 -4.77
CA LEU A 57 -12.49 -5.36 -4.11
C LEU A 57 -12.49 -6.64 -4.98
N PHE A 58 -13.61 -6.98 -5.61
CA PHE A 58 -13.69 -8.13 -6.52
C PHE A 58 -12.80 -7.96 -7.75
N HIS A 59 -12.68 -6.74 -8.25
CA HIS A 59 -11.73 -6.40 -9.31
C HIS A 59 -10.28 -6.57 -8.85
N LEU A 60 -9.93 -6.02 -7.68
CA LEU A 60 -8.58 -6.11 -7.12
C LEU A 60 -8.14 -7.56 -6.88
N LYS A 61 -9.02 -8.44 -6.41
CA LYS A 61 -8.73 -9.87 -6.21
C LYS A 61 -8.22 -10.57 -7.47
N LYS A 62 -8.56 -10.07 -8.66
CA LYS A 62 -8.13 -10.64 -9.95
C LYS A 62 -6.78 -10.09 -10.43
N LEU A 63 -6.37 -8.92 -9.93
CA LEU A 63 -5.23 -8.18 -10.47
C LEU A 63 -4.02 -8.13 -9.54
N VAL A 64 -4.24 -8.05 -8.23
CA VAL A 64 -3.18 -7.79 -7.26
C VAL A 64 -3.02 -8.95 -6.28
N SER A 65 -1.83 -9.01 -5.66
CA SER A 65 -1.55 -9.96 -4.59
C SER A 65 -2.56 -9.80 -3.44
N PRO A 66 -3.03 -10.91 -2.82
CA PRO A 66 -3.85 -10.89 -1.61
C PRO A 66 -3.28 -10.01 -0.50
N ASN A 67 -1.96 -9.90 -0.42
CA ASN A 67 -1.28 -9.12 0.61
C ASN A 67 -1.33 -7.59 0.36
N SER A 68 -1.52 -7.16 -0.89
CA SER A 68 -1.56 -5.75 -1.25
C SER A 68 -2.96 -5.15 -1.05
N ILE A 69 -4.00 -5.97 -1.14
CA ILE A 69 -5.41 -5.54 -1.05
C ILE A 69 -5.71 -4.76 0.24
N PRO A 70 -5.31 -5.22 1.45
CA PRO A 70 -5.60 -4.48 2.68
C PRO A 70 -5.02 -3.06 2.67
N THR A 71 -3.82 -2.88 2.12
CA THR A 71 -3.17 -1.56 2.05
C THR A 71 -3.87 -0.64 1.06
N ILE A 72 -4.27 -1.15 -0.11
CA ILE A 72 -5.00 -0.38 -1.12
C ILE A 72 -6.36 0.07 -0.55
N MET A 73 -7.12 -0.88 0.00
CA MET A 73 -8.45 -0.57 0.53
C MET A 73 -8.39 0.33 1.76
N ALA A 74 -7.39 0.18 2.64
CA ALA A 74 -7.22 1.07 3.79
C ALA A 74 -7.07 2.55 3.40
N GLY A 75 -6.39 2.84 2.28
CA GLY A 75 -6.29 4.20 1.77
C GLY A 75 -7.64 4.78 1.34
N ILE A 76 -8.47 3.97 0.69
CA ILE A 76 -9.80 4.36 0.23
C ILE A 76 -10.77 4.51 1.42
N GLU A 77 -10.77 3.55 2.34
CA GLU A 77 -11.57 3.59 3.58
C GLU A 77 -11.23 4.83 4.41
N LEU A 78 -9.94 5.15 4.56
CA LEU A 78 -9.49 6.33 5.31
C LEU A 78 -10.01 7.62 4.67
N PHE A 79 -10.02 7.72 3.34
CA PHE A 79 -10.56 8.89 2.65
C PHE A 79 -12.02 9.16 3.04
N PHE A 80 -12.87 8.14 2.99
CA PHE A 80 -14.27 8.29 3.35
C PHE A 80 -14.48 8.53 4.84
N LEU A 81 -13.71 7.84 5.69
CA LEU A 81 -13.73 8.04 7.15
C LEU A 81 -13.40 9.49 7.52
N MET A 82 -12.32 10.04 6.96
CA MET A 82 -11.88 11.41 7.24
C MET A 82 -12.85 12.46 6.71
N ASN A 83 -13.60 12.13 5.65
CA ASN A 83 -14.68 12.94 5.13
C ASN A 83 -16.05 12.66 5.79
N ARG A 84 -16.04 12.02 6.98
CA ARG A 84 -17.20 11.78 7.85
C ARG A 84 -18.29 10.92 7.20
N ARG A 85 -17.91 9.97 6.36
CA ARG A 85 -18.81 8.97 5.76
C ARG A 85 -18.73 7.66 6.53
N THR A 86 -19.88 7.03 6.76
CA THR A 86 -19.98 5.81 7.55
C THR A 86 -20.10 4.60 6.63
N ILE A 87 -18.96 3.94 6.38
CA ILE A 87 -18.87 2.72 5.56
C ILE A 87 -18.75 1.51 6.47
N GLN A 88 -19.37 0.39 6.09
CA GLN A 88 -19.33 -0.85 6.87
C GLN A 88 -18.03 -1.63 6.58
N THR A 89 -16.90 -1.09 7.03
CA THR A 89 -15.56 -1.66 6.81
C THR A 89 -15.41 -3.09 7.33
N LYS A 90 -16.08 -3.44 8.43
CA LYS A 90 -16.08 -4.81 8.99
C LYS A 90 -16.61 -5.85 8.00
N ILE A 91 -17.65 -5.51 7.24
CA ILE A 91 -18.22 -6.40 6.22
C ILE A 91 -17.21 -6.56 5.07
N LEU A 92 -16.65 -5.45 4.61
CA LEU A 92 -15.65 -5.41 3.56
C LEU A 92 -14.40 -6.24 3.91
N HIS A 93 -13.90 -6.12 5.14
CA HIS A 93 -12.71 -6.84 5.61
C HIS A 93 -12.94 -8.36 5.67
N LYS A 94 -14.17 -8.81 5.98
CA LYS A 94 -14.53 -10.25 5.91
C LYS A 94 -14.46 -10.80 4.49
N MET A 95 -14.57 -9.95 3.47
CA MET A 95 -14.44 -10.35 2.07
C MET A 95 -12.98 -10.39 1.60
N TYR A 96 -11.99 -9.98 2.40
CA TYR A 96 -10.59 -9.99 1.98
C TYR A 96 -10.07 -11.41 1.81
N PRO A 97 -9.21 -11.66 0.80
CA PRO A 97 -8.57 -12.96 0.66
C PRO A 97 -7.58 -13.18 1.82
N PHE A 98 -7.30 -14.45 2.11
CA PHE A 98 -6.28 -14.81 3.08
C PHE A 98 -4.91 -14.33 2.62
N ARG A 99 -4.13 -13.79 3.58
CA ARG A 99 -2.75 -13.39 3.32
C ARG A 99 -1.90 -14.62 3.05
N VAL A 100 -1.03 -14.51 2.06
CA VAL A 100 -0.12 -15.58 1.63
C VAL A 100 1.29 -15.24 2.09
N LYS A 101 2.00 -16.19 2.70
CA LYS A 101 3.41 -15.99 3.06
C LYS A 101 4.27 -16.05 1.78
N ILE A 102 4.77 -14.90 1.32
CA ILE A 102 5.61 -14.82 0.10
C ILE A 102 7.09 -14.99 0.44
N THR A 103 7.55 -14.39 1.55
CA THR A 103 8.98 -14.26 1.87
C THR A 103 9.38 -15.13 3.06
N GLY A 104 10.68 -15.42 3.19
CA GLY A 104 11.27 -16.14 4.32
C GLY A 104 11.27 -17.66 4.16
N SER A 105 11.11 -18.14 2.93
CA SER A 105 11.23 -19.56 2.57
C SER A 105 12.67 -19.99 2.31
N LYS A 106 13.57 -19.09 1.90
CA LYS A 106 15.00 -19.37 1.70
C LYS A 106 15.87 -18.18 2.09
N ALA A 107 16.75 -18.39 3.08
CA ALA A 107 17.78 -17.43 3.43
C ALA A 107 18.97 -17.55 2.47
N TRP A 108 19.73 -16.46 2.30
CA TRP A 108 21.00 -16.50 1.57
C TRP A 108 22.01 -17.36 2.34
N THR A 109 22.67 -18.26 1.64
CA THR A 109 23.75 -19.06 2.24
C THR A 109 25.04 -18.26 2.29
N THR A 110 25.98 -18.68 3.14
CA THR A 110 27.32 -18.06 3.20
C THR A 110 28.02 -18.10 1.84
N GLN A 111 27.80 -19.15 1.04
CA GLN A 111 28.35 -19.27 -0.31
C GLN A 111 27.75 -18.24 -1.26
N ASP A 112 26.44 -17.96 -1.14
CA ASP A 112 25.79 -16.93 -1.95
C ASP A 112 26.35 -15.53 -1.61
N VAL A 113 26.49 -15.22 -0.31
CA VAL A 113 27.04 -13.93 0.14
C VAL A 113 28.48 -13.75 -0.34
N SER A 114 29.31 -14.81 -0.26
CA SER A 114 30.68 -14.80 -0.77
C SER A 114 30.74 -14.49 -2.27
N ARG A 115 29.87 -15.12 -3.08
CA ARG A 115 29.75 -14.80 -4.51
C ARG A 115 29.37 -13.35 -4.75
N ILE A 116 28.39 -12.81 -4.02
CA ILE A 116 27.97 -11.40 -4.17
C ILE A 116 29.14 -10.45 -3.89
N ILE A 117 29.95 -10.72 -2.86
CA ILE A 117 31.12 -9.91 -2.51
C ILE A 117 32.19 -9.95 -3.60
N GLN A 118 32.44 -11.13 -4.18
CA GLN A 118 33.42 -11.30 -5.27
C GLN A 118 33.07 -10.45 -6.50
N PHE A 119 31.80 -10.42 -6.89
CA PHE A 119 31.31 -9.63 -8.03
C PHE A 119 31.11 -8.15 -7.74
N ALA A 120 31.03 -7.74 -6.47
CA ALA A 120 30.92 -6.33 -6.11
C ALA A 120 32.21 -5.57 -6.46
N SER A 121 32.11 -4.60 -7.37
CA SER A 121 33.26 -3.87 -7.91
C SER A 121 33.82 -2.81 -6.94
N SER A 122 32.97 -2.21 -6.10
CA SER A 122 33.38 -1.14 -5.19
C SER A 122 33.65 -1.64 -3.77
N LYS A 123 34.71 -1.12 -3.14
CA LYS A 123 35.05 -1.41 -1.74
C LYS A 123 33.90 -1.03 -0.79
N ARG A 124 33.19 0.07 -1.09
CA ARG A 124 31.99 0.51 -0.36
C ARG A 124 30.90 -0.54 -0.37
N ASN A 125 30.54 -1.08 -1.53
CA ASN A 125 29.46 -2.06 -1.62
C ASN A 125 29.83 -3.35 -0.89
N ARG A 126 31.09 -3.80 -0.98
CA ARG A 126 31.58 -4.95 -0.20
C ARG A 126 31.41 -4.74 1.30
N ALA A 127 31.82 -3.58 1.82
CA ALA A 127 31.64 -3.24 3.23
C ALA A 127 30.17 -3.23 3.66
N LEU A 128 29.27 -2.68 2.83
CA LEU A 128 27.84 -2.68 3.10
C LEU A 128 27.24 -4.09 3.11
N ILE A 129 27.63 -4.95 2.16
CA ILE A 129 27.18 -6.35 2.11
C ILE A 129 27.62 -7.08 3.37
N HIS A 130 28.88 -6.93 3.79
CA HIS A 130 29.38 -7.51 5.05
C HIS A 130 28.62 -7.01 6.27
N PHE A 131 28.38 -5.70 6.35
CA PHE A 131 27.63 -5.10 7.46
C PHE A 131 26.20 -5.67 7.54
N VAL A 132 25.46 -5.69 6.43
CA VAL A 132 24.08 -6.21 6.39
C VAL A 132 24.04 -7.70 6.70
N ALA A 133 24.94 -8.48 6.11
CA ALA A 133 24.97 -9.93 6.30
C ALA A 133 25.27 -10.32 7.75
N SER A 134 26.14 -9.57 8.44
CA SER A 134 26.54 -9.86 9.82
C SER A 134 25.55 -9.32 10.86
N THR A 135 24.85 -8.22 10.57
CA THR A 135 23.94 -7.56 11.54
C THR A 135 22.47 -7.89 11.34
N GLY A 136 22.09 -8.33 10.13
CA GLY A 136 20.68 -8.44 9.74
C GLY A 136 19.95 -7.09 9.69
N ALA A 137 20.67 -5.97 9.63
CA ALA A 137 20.10 -4.63 9.59
C ALA A 137 19.25 -4.43 8.32
N ARG A 138 18.10 -3.74 8.47
CA ARG A 138 17.29 -3.30 7.33
C ARG A 138 17.96 -2.14 6.62
N ILE A 139 17.62 -1.93 5.34
CA ILE A 139 18.22 -0.87 4.50
C ILE A 139 18.16 0.53 5.14
N GLY A 140 17.07 0.84 5.86
CA GLY A 140 16.92 2.13 6.54
C GLY A 140 17.89 2.39 7.70
N ALA A 141 18.73 1.41 8.08
CA ALA A 141 19.83 1.63 9.04
C ALA A 141 21.11 2.14 8.35
N ILE A 142 21.14 2.15 7.02
CA ILE A 142 22.28 2.50 6.16
C ILE A 142 21.96 3.75 5.34
N GLU A 143 20.68 4.11 5.28
CA GLU A 143 20.12 5.26 4.56
C GLU A 143 20.40 6.59 5.26
#